data_AF-A0AAD5VHF6-F1
#
_entry.id   AF-A0AAD5VHF6-F1
#
_cell.length_a   1.000
_cell.length_b   1.000
_cell.length_c   1.000
_cell.angle_alpha   90.00
_cell.angle_beta   90.00
_cell.angle_gamma   90.00
#
_symmetry.space_group_name_H-M   'P 1'
#
loop_
_entity.id
_entity.type
_entity.pdbx_description
1 polymer ?
#
loop_
_entity_poly.entity_id
_entity_poly.type
_entity_poly.pdbx_seq_one_letter_code
_entity_poly.pdbx_strand_id
1 'polypeptide(L)'
;MSTELQPGRYSIRYVPPGIELPFEGGLYANPKEIHQSIVGEALGPRTQVWDVEATKDGKFTIVRPNNKNDPAGSSNALLGWSVGWPKELFPKGMVLLEMGYTEFEIKPVGEGEKLVYLIRDTSGSSIPETKYYITVDNEQQLVSWPFDMNSSEGQLLPHWQFLPQFD
;
A
#
# COMPACT_ATOMS: atom_id res chain seq x y z
N MET A 1 17.75 -15.93 5.41
CA MET A 1 17.57 -14.51 5.06
C MET A 1 16.25 -14.07 5.69
N SER A 2 16.15 -12.87 6.27
CA SER A 2 14.88 -12.43 6.88
C SER A 2 13.82 -12.24 5.81
N THR A 3 12.62 -12.78 6.02
CA THR A 3 11.44 -12.56 5.17
C THR A 3 10.64 -11.33 5.60
N GLU A 4 10.96 -10.75 6.76
CA GLU A 4 10.31 -9.56 7.29
C GLU A 4 10.69 -8.33 6.46
N LEU A 5 9.69 -7.51 6.15
CA LEU A 5 9.89 -6.23 5.47
C LEU A 5 10.77 -5.32 6.33
N GLN A 6 11.90 -4.89 5.77
CA GLN A 6 12.79 -3.96 6.44
C GLN A 6 12.34 -2.51 6.19
N PRO A 7 12.48 -1.60 7.16
CA PRO A 7 12.34 -0.17 6.89
C PRO A 7 13.29 0.27 5.76
N GLY A 8 12.83 1.18 4.90
CA GLY A 8 13.62 1.64 3.77
C GLY A 8 12.79 2.31 2.68
N ARG A 9 13.44 2.59 1.56
CA ARG A 9 12.84 3.25 0.41
C ARG A 9 12.51 2.24 -0.68
N TYR A 10 11.28 2.28 -1.18
CA TYR A 10 10.74 1.26 -2.08
C TYR A 10 9.92 1.85 -3.22
N SER A 11 9.95 1.16 -4.36
CA SER A 11 8.83 1.17 -5.30
C SER A 11 7.91 0.02 -4.96
N ILE A 12 6.61 0.30 -4.79
CA ILE A 12 5.63 -0.66 -4.32
C ILE A 12 4.76 -1.11 -5.51
N ARG A 13 4.97 -2.34 -5.98
CA ARG A 13 4.34 -2.90 -7.18
C ARG A 13 3.19 -3.83 -6.83
N TYR A 14 2.02 -3.61 -7.44
CA TYR A 14 0.89 -4.52 -7.37
C TYR A 14 1.18 -5.80 -8.15
N VAL A 15 0.90 -6.95 -7.53
CA VAL A 15 0.99 -8.27 -8.14
C VAL A 15 -0.44 -8.78 -8.36
N PRO A 16 -0.92 -8.82 -9.61
CA PRO A 16 -2.27 -9.27 -9.89
C PRO A 16 -2.48 -10.73 -9.45
N PRO A 17 -3.68 -11.08 -8.96
CA PRO A 17 -4.03 -12.47 -8.63
C PRO A 17 -3.71 -13.45 -9.76
N GLY A 18 -3.04 -14.55 -9.42
CA GLY A 18 -2.71 -15.63 -10.37
C GLY A 18 -1.48 -15.39 -11.25
N ILE A 19 -0.77 -14.27 -11.09
CA ILE A 19 0.50 -14.02 -11.77
C ILE A 19 1.66 -14.66 -11.00
N GLU A 20 2.52 -15.39 -11.72
CA GLU A 20 3.75 -15.97 -11.17
C GLU A 20 4.92 -14.97 -11.19
N LEU A 21 5.81 -15.10 -10.21
CA LEU A 21 7.02 -14.27 -10.09
C LEU A 21 8.28 -15.01 -10.57
N PRO A 22 9.26 -14.28 -11.14
CA PRO A 22 9.24 -12.84 -11.42
C PRO A 22 8.44 -12.50 -12.69
N PHE A 23 7.85 -11.30 -12.75
CA PHE A 23 7.23 -10.76 -13.97
C PHE A 23 7.70 -9.33 -14.27
N GLU A 24 7.60 -8.93 -15.53
CA GLU A 24 7.96 -7.60 -16.03
C GLU A 24 6.75 -6.67 -16.10
N GLY A 25 6.98 -5.36 -15.90
CA GLY A 25 5.92 -4.36 -15.87
C GLY A 25 5.10 -4.41 -14.57
N GLY A 26 3.82 -4.06 -14.67
CA GLY A 26 2.88 -3.99 -13.56
C GLY A 26 2.49 -2.55 -13.18
N LEU A 27 1.59 -2.44 -12.21
CA LEU A 27 1.14 -1.17 -11.66
C LEU A 27 1.89 -0.89 -10.36
N TYR A 28 2.39 0.32 -10.22
CA TYR A 28 3.12 0.81 -9.08
C TYR A 28 2.30 1.87 -8.37
N ALA A 29 2.26 1.83 -7.05
CA ALA A 29 1.58 2.84 -6.28
C ALA A 29 2.26 4.20 -6.51
N ASN A 30 1.48 5.17 -6.98
CA ASN A 30 1.95 6.49 -7.37
C ASN A 30 1.11 7.57 -6.66
N PRO A 31 1.74 8.51 -5.94
CA PRO A 31 1.02 9.65 -5.40
C PRO A 31 0.56 10.59 -6.53
N LYS A 32 -0.64 11.17 -6.36
CA LYS A 32 -1.09 12.33 -7.13
C LYS A 32 -0.90 13.58 -6.28
N GLU A 33 -1.98 14.27 -5.94
CA GLU A 33 -1.97 15.44 -5.07
C GLU A 33 -2.46 15.06 -3.66
N ILE A 34 -2.25 15.95 -2.69
CA ILE A 34 -2.77 15.78 -1.33
C ILE A 34 -4.30 15.65 -1.39
N HIS A 35 -4.87 14.75 -0.58
CA HIS A 35 -6.29 14.37 -0.54
C HIS A 35 -6.82 13.68 -1.80
N GLN A 36 -5.96 13.33 -2.76
CA GLN A 36 -6.34 12.50 -3.90
C GLN A 36 -5.98 11.03 -3.66
N SER A 37 -6.69 10.16 -4.36
CA SER A 37 -6.42 8.73 -4.35
C SER A 37 -5.02 8.45 -4.89
N ILE A 38 -4.33 7.53 -4.23
CA ILE A 38 -3.11 6.91 -4.74
C ILE A 38 -3.54 5.94 -5.84
N VAL A 39 -2.89 6.03 -6.99
CA VAL A 39 -3.22 5.21 -8.15
C VAL A 39 -2.13 4.19 -8.43
N GLY A 40 -2.49 3.06 -9.03
CA GLY A 40 -1.57 2.14 -9.66
C GLY A 40 -1.25 2.60 -11.07
N GLU A 41 -0.01 2.94 -11.36
CA GLU A 41 0.42 3.35 -12.71
C GLU A 41 1.62 2.52 -13.17
N ALA A 42 1.76 2.33 -14.47
CA ALA A 42 2.97 1.70 -15.03
C ALA A 42 4.23 2.48 -14.60
N LEU A 43 5.38 1.78 -14.55
CA LEU A 43 6.64 2.40 -14.17
C LEU A 43 6.93 3.62 -15.09
N GLY A 44 6.96 4.80 -14.48
CA GLY A 44 7.10 6.06 -15.21
C GLY A 44 8.37 6.83 -14.81
N PRO A 45 8.69 7.93 -15.51
CA PRO A 45 9.83 8.79 -15.17
C PRO A 45 9.64 9.61 -13.88
N ARG A 46 8.46 9.49 -13.22
CA ARG A 46 8.14 10.20 -11.97
C ARG A 46 8.30 9.29 -10.76
N THR A 47 8.47 9.92 -9.60
CA THR A 47 8.75 9.35 -8.27
C THR A 47 7.66 8.41 -7.75
N GLN A 48 7.62 7.17 -8.23
CA GLN A 48 6.85 6.05 -7.66
C GLN A 48 7.65 5.41 -6.52
N VAL A 49 7.99 6.23 -5.54
CA VAL A 49 8.91 5.90 -4.47
C VAL A 49 8.27 6.27 -3.14
N TRP A 50 8.42 5.39 -2.15
CA TRP A 50 7.83 5.48 -0.82
C TRP A 50 8.88 5.15 0.23
N ASP A 51 8.92 5.93 1.29
CA ASP A 51 9.63 5.58 2.51
C ASP A 51 8.68 4.73 3.37
N VAL A 52 9.16 3.57 3.80
CA VAL A 52 8.41 2.60 4.60
C VAL A 52 9.10 2.46 5.95
N GLU A 53 8.37 2.70 7.02
CA GLU A 53 8.92 2.65 8.38
C GLU A 53 8.11 1.71 9.26
N ALA A 54 8.79 0.95 10.11
CA ALA A 54 8.15 0.12 11.12
C ALA A 54 7.76 0.98 12.33
N THR A 55 6.55 0.78 12.84
CA THR A 55 6.05 1.42 14.07
C THR A 55 6.37 0.55 15.29
N LYS A 56 6.22 1.13 16.49
CA LYS A 56 6.51 0.41 17.75
C LYS A 56 5.61 -0.81 17.95
N ASP A 57 4.44 -0.82 17.34
CA ASP A 57 3.44 -1.88 17.45
C ASP A 57 3.61 -2.98 16.38
N GLY A 58 4.72 -2.96 15.62
CA GLY A 58 5.00 -3.93 14.57
C GLY A 58 4.17 -3.73 13.29
N LYS A 59 3.52 -2.57 13.16
CA LYS A 59 2.87 -2.11 11.92
C LYS A 59 3.83 -1.29 11.08
N PHE A 60 3.38 -0.85 9.92
CA PHE A 60 4.17 -0.04 9.00
C PHE A 60 3.43 1.20 8.55
N THR A 61 4.17 2.28 8.34
CA THR A 61 3.73 3.47 7.64
C THR A 61 4.31 3.46 6.23
N ILE A 62 3.56 4.02 5.27
CA ILE A 62 4.01 4.17 3.88
C ILE A 62 3.85 5.65 3.53
N VAL A 63 4.97 6.36 3.48
CA VAL A 63 4.99 7.82 3.35
C VAL A 63 5.76 8.25 2.11
N ARG A 64 5.35 9.37 1.52
CA ARG A 64 6.08 10.01 0.43
C ARG A 64 7.45 10.44 0.98
N PRO A 65 8.55 10.22 0.23
CA PRO A 65 9.85 10.72 0.63
C PRO A 65 9.82 12.23 0.88
N ASN A 66 10.48 12.66 1.95
CA ASN A 66 10.58 14.08 2.31
C ASN A 66 11.29 14.86 1.20
N ASN A 67 10.52 15.56 0.37
CA ASN A 67 11.06 16.53 -0.56
C ASN A 67 11.23 17.87 0.17
N LYS A 68 12.48 18.32 0.31
CA LYS A 68 12.81 19.65 0.88
C LYS A 68 12.14 20.84 0.16
N ASN A 69 11.45 20.59 -0.95
CA ASN A 69 10.81 21.58 -1.83
C ASN A 69 9.27 21.49 -1.85
N ASP A 70 8.61 20.74 -0.95
CA ASP A 70 7.14 20.72 -0.95
C ASP A 70 6.60 22.12 -0.55
N PRO A 71 5.71 22.73 -1.34
CA PRO A 71 5.28 24.14 -1.17
C PRO A 71 4.41 24.40 0.05
N ALA A 72 4.06 23.36 0.81
CA ALA A 72 3.47 23.51 2.13
C ALA A 72 4.56 23.98 3.08
N GLY A 73 4.61 25.29 3.38
CA GLY A 73 5.54 25.93 4.32
C GLY A 73 5.44 25.46 5.78
N SER A 74 5.11 24.20 6.02
CA SER A 74 5.17 23.49 7.29
C SER A 74 6.35 22.52 7.21
N SER A 75 7.44 22.86 7.90
CA SER A 75 8.47 21.88 8.20
C SER A 75 7.83 20.66 8.88
N ASN A 76 7.95 19.48 8.27
CA ASN A 76 7.73 18.14 8.84
C ASN A 76 6.33 17.49 8.71
N ALA A 77 5.42 18.00 7.89
CA ALA A 77 4.18 17.25 7.61
C ALA A 77 4.47 16.08 6.65
N LEU A 78 4.57 14.86 7.19
CA LEU A 78 4.73 13.63 6.42
C LEU A 78 3.42 13.27 5.73
N LEU A 79 3.42 13.21 4.40
CA LEU A 79 2.28 12.76 3.61
C LEU A 79 2.40 11.26 3.36
N GLY A 80 1.37 10.47 3.65
CA GLY A 80 1.40 9.03 3.46
C GLY A 80 0.05 8.44 3.10
N TRP A 81 0.04 7.11 2.99
CA TRP A 81 -1.15 6.34 2.67
C TRP A 81 -2.14 6.42 3.84
N SER A 82 -3.33 6.94 3.57
CA SER A 82 -4.44 7.01 4.51
C SER A 82 -5.65 6.34 3.89
N VAL A 83 -6.37 5.51 4.63
CA VAL A 83 -7.66 4.99 4.17
C VAL A 83 -8.70 6.07 4.44
N GLY A 84 -9.35 6.58 3.39
CA GLY A 84 -10.28 7.70 3.50
C GLY A 84 -11.41 7.45 4.50
N TRP A 85 -11.60 8.39 5.43
CA TRP A 85 -12.69 8.40 6.40
C TRP A 85 -13.50 9.69 6.31
N PRO A 86 -14.83 9.65 6.54
CA PRO A 86 -15.64 8.46 6.75
C PRO A 86 -15.81 7.59 5.48
N LYS A 87 -15.95 6.28 5.66
CA LYS A 87 -16.15 5.30 4.57
C LYS A 87 -17.37 5.63 3.69
N GLU A 88 -18.35 6.37 4.22
CA GLU A 88 -19.52 6.83 3.45
C GLU A 88 -19.18 7.88 2.38
N LEU A 89 -18.12 8.67 2.58
CA LEU A 89 -17.66 9.68 1.61
C LEU A 89 -16.69 9.09 0.58
N PHE A 90 -16.06 7.95 0.91
CA PHE A 90 -15.08 7.28 0.06
C PHE A 90 -15.56 5.87 -0.28
N PRO A 91 -16.31 5.70 -1.39
CA PRO A 91 -16.76 4.37 -1.81
C PRO A 91 -15.55 3.44 -1.91
N LYS A 92 -15.66 2.24 -1.32
CA LYS A 92 -14.61 1.20 -1.27
C LYS A 92 -13.39 1.52 -0.38
N GLY A 93 -13.43 2.57 0.46
CA GLY A 93 -12.31 2.91 1.34
C GLY A 93 -11.04 3.25 0.56
N MET A 94 -11.14 4.24 -0.34
CA MET A 94 -10.01 4.72 -1.15
C MET A 94 -8.77 4.99 -0.29
N VAL A 95 -7.60 4.64 -0.80
CA VAL A 95 -6.32 5.02 -0.20
C VAL A 95 -5.91 6.37 -0.76
N LEU A 96 -5.83 7.37 0.11
CA LEU A 96 -5.55 8.77 -0.19
C LEU A 96 -4.14 9.14 0.27
N LEU A 97 -3.58 10.19 -0.32
CA LEU A 97 -2.36 10.83 0.18
C LEU A 97 -2.69 11.91 1.22
N GLU A 98 -2.38 11.68 2.50
CA GLU A 98 -2.76 12.60 3.59
C GLU A 98 -1.66 12.75 4.67
N MET A 99 -1.76 13.81 5.48
CA MET A 99 -0.84 14.06 6.61
C MET A 99 -1.11 13.17 7.84
N GLY A 100 -2.33 12.62 7.96
CA GLY A 100 -2.75 11.71 9.04
C GLY A 100 -2.81 10.26 8.56
N TYR A 101 -1.68 9.75 8.06
CA TYR A 101 -1.60 8.44 7.41
C TYR A 101 -1.93 7.27 8.35
N THR A 102 -2.40 6.19 7.74
CA THR A 102 -2.80 4.96 8.43
C THR A 102 -1.60 4.05 8.67
N GLU A 103 -1.61 3.30 9.78
CA GLU A 103 -0.66 2.22 10.01
C GLU A 103 -1.22 0.88 9.50
N PHE A 104 -0.41 0.17 8.71
CA PHE A 104 -0.78 -1.08 8.06
C PHE A 104 -0.10 -2.28 8.70
N GLU A 105 -0.80 -3.40 8.74
CA GLU A 105 -0.17 -4.70 9.00
C GLU A 105 0.35 -5.23 7.66
N ILE A 106 1.68 -5.40 7.53
CA ILE A 106 2.31 -5.89 6.31
C ILE A 106 2.93 -7.26 6.59
N LYS A 107 2.48 -8.29 5.86
CA LYS A 107 2.89 -9.67 6.10
C LYS A 107 3.53 -10.30 4.87
N PRO A 108 4.68 -10.97 4.99
CA PRO A 108 5.30 -11.67 3.88
C PRO A 108 4.51 -12.91 3.46
N VAL A 109 4.51 -13.18 2.16
CA VAL A 109 4.00 -14.39 1.52
C VAL A 109 5.05 -14.86 0.52
N GLY A 110 5.45 -16.13 0.61
CA GLY A 110 6.54 -16.67 -0.20
C GLY A 110 7.92 -16.31 0.33
N GLU A 111 8.96 -16.61 -0.46
CA GLU A 111 10.37 -16.44 -0.12
C GLU A 111 11.22 -16.12 -1.36
N GLY A 112 12.41 -15.54 -1.15
CA GLY A 112 13.37 -15.25 -2.22
C GLY A 112 12.79 -14.32 -3.30
N GLU A 113 12.97 -14.68 -4.57
CA GLU A 113 12.46 -13.92 -5.72
C GLU A 113 10.92 -13.92 -5.83
N LYS A 114 10.26 -14.84 -5.10
CA LYS A 114 8.79 -14.95 -5.03
C LYS A 114 8.21 -14.23 -3.82
N LEU A 115 9.02 -13.53 -3.04
CA LEU A 115 8.57 -12.80 -1.86
C LEU A 115 7.64 -11.66 -2.27
N VAL A 116 6.41 -11.72 -1.77
CA VAL A 116 5.40 -10.68 -1.86
C VAL A 116 4.85 -10.39 -0.47
N TYR A 117 4.01 -9.37 -0.37
CA TYR A 117 3.44 -8.92 0.87
C TYR A 117 1.95 -8.67 0.73
N LEU A 118 1.21 -9.03 1.77
CA LEU A 118 -0.16 -8.58 2.00
C LEU A 118 -0.11 -7.28 2.78
N ILE A 119 -0.83 -6.26 2.32
CA ILE A 119 -0.98 -4.99 3.05
C ILE A 119 -2.41 -4.95 3.59
N ARG A 120 -2.56 -4.98 4.91
CA ARG A 120 -3.84 -5.05 5.59
C ARG A 120 -4.15 -3.73 6.30
N ASP A 121 -5.35 -3.22 6.04
CA ASP A 121 -5.96 -2.13 6.79
C ASP A 121 -6.56 -2.67 8.09
N THR A 122 -6.14 -2.06 9.21
CA THR A 122 -6.61 -2.41 10.56
C THR A 122 -7.51 -1.34 11.18
N SER A 123 -7.80 -0.25 10.45
CA SER A 123 -8.46 0.95 10.97
C SER A 123 -9.96 0.80 11.23
N GLY A 124 -10.63 -0.26 10.77
CA GLY A 124 -12.05 -0.40 11.08
C GLY A 124 -12.79 -1.59 10.50
N SER A 125 -12.61 -2.78 11.10
CA SER A 125 -13.61 -3.84 10.97
C SER A 125 -14.27 -4.14 12.31
N SER A 126 -15.56 -3.83 12.42
CA SER A 126 -16.44 -4.32 13.48
C SER A 126 -16.98 -5.72 13.19
N ILE A 127 -16.72 -6.25 11.98
CA ILE A 127 -17.14 -7.58 11.54
C ILE A 127 -15.94 -8.52 11.73
N PRO A 128 -15.99 -9.48 12.69
CA PRO A 128 -14.84 -10.30 13.06
C PRO A 128 -14.18 -11.06 11.90
N GLU A 129 -14.99 -11.50 10.94
CA GLU A 129 -14.63 -12.42 9.86
C GLU A 129 -14.18 -11.71 8.58
N THR A 130 -14.46 -10.42 8.46
CA THR A 130 -14.03 -9.61 7.30
C THR A 130 -12.68 -8.96 7.58
N LYS A 131 -11.74 -9.13 6.64
CA LYS A 131 -10.44 -8.45 6.66
C LYS A 131 -10.34 -7.52 5.46
N TYR A 132 -9.69 -6.38 5.64
CA TYR A 132 -9.56 -5.38 4.59
C TYR A 132 -8.11 -5.38 4.11
N TYR A 133 -7.92 -5.57 2.80
CA TYR A 133 -6.61 -5.57 2.17
C TYR A 133 -6.53 -4.46 1.13
N ILE A 134 -5.35 -3.85 1.04
CA ILE A 134 -5.09 -2.85 0.02
C ILE A 134 -4.93 -3.55 -1.33
N THR A 135 -5.71 -3.13 -2.31
CA THR A 135 -5.69 -3.63 -3.69
C THR A 135 -5.83 -2.47 -4.67
N VAL A 136 -5.68 -2.77 -5.95
CA VAL A 136 -6.01 -1.86 -7.05
C VAL A 136 -7.39 -2.24 -7.60
N ASP A 137 -8.25 -1.25 -7.84
CA ASP A 137 -9.57 -1.46 -8.44
C ASP A 137 -9.54 -1.29 -9.98
N ASN A 138 -10.70 -1.41 -10.64
CA ASN A 138 -10.80 -1.34 -12.10
C ASN A 138 -10.48 0.05 -12.68
N GLU A 139 -10.50 1.10 -11.86
CA GLU A 139 -10.10 2.47 -12.24
C GLU A 139 -8.63 2.73 -11.90
N GLN A 140 -7.88 1.67 -11.55
CA GLN A 140 -6.49 1.73 -11.12
C GLN A 140 -6.29 2.54 -9.84
N GLN A 141 -7.32 2.68 -9.00
CA GLN A 141 -7.21 3.35 -7.71
C GLN A 141 -6.85 2.34 -6.63
N LEU A 142 -6.00 2.74 -5.67
CA LEU A 142 -5.76 1.94 -4.49
C LEU A 142 -6.97 2.06 -3.55
N VAL A 143 -7.45 0.91 -3.10
CA VAL A 143 -8.65 0.80 -2.24
C VAL A 143 -8.42 -0.22 -1.14
N SER A 144 -9.08 -0.01 0.00
CA SER A 144 -9.16 -0.96 1.12
C SER A 144 -10.39 -1.85 0.93
N TRP A 145 -10.19 -3.04 0.35
CA TRP A 145 -11.28 -3.92 -0.06
C TRP A 145 -11.55 -5.04 0.95
N PRO A 146 -12.82 -5.36 1.27
CA PRO A 146 -13.17 -6.44 2.19
C PRO A 146 -13.01 -7.83 1.55
N PHE A 147 -12.43 -8.76 2.32
CA PHE A 147 -12.29 -10.18 2.00
C PHE A 147 -12.93 -11.00 3.13
N ASP A 148 -13.78 -11.95 2.74
CA ASP A 148 -14.40 -12.88 3.66
C ASP A 148 -13.47 -14.08 3.87
N MET A 149 -12.93 -14.20 5.09
CA MET A 149 -11.98 -15.25 5.41
C MET A 149 -12.64 -16.63 5.56
N ASN A 150 -13.97 -16.70 5.63
CA ASN A 150 -14.74 -17.94 5.72
C ASN A 150 -15.26 -18.44 4.38
N SER A 151 -15.00 -17.72 3.29
CA SER A 151 -15.36 -18.18 1.95
C SER A 151 -14.66 -19.52 1.65
N SER A 152 -15.45 -20.52 1.28
CA SER A 152 -14.96 -21.85 0.86
C SER A 152 -14.35 -21.84 -0.54
N GLU A 153 -14.58 -20.77 -1.30
CA GLU A 153 -13.91 -20.52 -2.58
C GLU A 153 -12.55 -19.88 -2.28
N GLY A 154 -11.46 -20.50 -2.75
CA GLY A 154 -10.08 -20.06 -2.52
C GLY A 154 -9.82 -18.65 -3.05
N GLN A 155 -10.19 -17.64 -2.28
CA GLN A 155 -10.14 -16.25 -2.66
C GLN A 155 -8.67 -15.83 -2.77
N LEU A 156 -8.28 -15.37 -3.96
CA LEU A 156 -6.93 -14.88 -4.19
C LEU A 156 -6.79 -13.49 -3.55
N LEU A 157 -5.93 -13.39 -2.54
CA LEU A 157 -5.63 -12.12 -1.87
C LEU A 157 -4.74 -11.24 -2.75
N PRO A 158 -4.85 -9.91 -2.63
CA PRO A 158 -4.02 -8.98 -3.37
C PRO A 158 -2.61 -8.96 -2.80
N HIS A 159 -1.61 -9.11 -3.67
CA HIS A 159 -0.21 -9.15 -3.27
C HIS A 159 0.55 -7.92 -3.79
N TRP A 160 1.62 -7.56 -3.08
CA TRP A 160 2.48 -6.43 -3.40
C TRP A 160 3.95 -6.82 -3.30
N GLN A 161 4.79 -6.27 -4.18
CA GLN A 161 6.24 -6.34 -4.07
C GLN A 161 6.82 -5.00 -3.63
N PHE A 162 7.70 -5.06 -2.64
CA PHE A 162 8.50 -3.94 -2.18
C PHE A 162 9.87 -4.03 -2.84
N LEU A 163 10.08 -3.25 -3.90
CA LEU A 163 11.33 -3.26 -4.66
C LEU A 163 12.25 -2.16 -4.11
N PRO A 164 13.37 -2.52 -3.44
CA PRO A 164 14.26 -1.54 -2.84
C PRO A 164 14.75 -0.52 -3.88
N GLN A 165 14.73 0.76 -3.52
CA GLN A 165 15.38 1.81 -4.29
C GLN A 165 16.72 2.12 -3.61
N PHE A 166 17.80 2.01 -4.38
CA PHE A 166 19.13 2.39 -3.93
C PHE A 166 19.43 3.77 -4.51
N ASP A 167 19.67 4.74 -3.64
CA ASP A 167 20.20 6.06 -4.01
C ASP A 167 21.69 5.95 -4.42
#